data_AF-A0A497PZF4-F1
#
_entry.id   AF-A0A497PZF4-F1
#
_cell.length_a   1.000
_cell.length_b   1.000
_cell.length_c   1.000
_cell.angle_alpha   90.00
_cell.angle_beta   90.00
_cell.angle_gamma   90.00
#
_symmetry.space_group_name_H-M   'P 1'
#
loop_
_entity.id
_entity.type
_entity.pdbx_description
1 polymer ?
#
loop_
_entity_poly.entity_id
_entity_poly.type
_entity_poly.pdbx_seq_one_letter_code
_entity_poly.pdbx_strand_id
1 'polypeptide(L)'
;MIDENWEDKVRETIEGFPSTHRDDLLKLWHEWLKTDPQPPLYESWSEFALKTDDLEALYTERRIYLKRVTNELKAMEIPLRSWQKIAKALGAVASVFLIVFLAISRVFRVAE
;
A
#
# COMPACT_ATOMS: atom_id res chain seq x y z
N MET A 1 0.14 10.95 -7.01
CA MET A 1 -1.07 11.01 -7.84
C MET A 1 -1.46 9.59 -8.13
N ILE A 2 -2.69 9.24 -7.76
CA ILE A 2 -3.33 8.01 -8.19
C ILE A 2 -3.52 8.11 -9.70
N ASP A 3 -3.33 6.99 -10.39
CA ASP A 3 -3.58 6.90 -11.83
C ASP A 3 -5.06 7.20 -12.11
N GLU A 4 -5.38 8.08 -13.06
CA GLU A 4 -6.78 8.41 -13.40
C GLU A 4 -7.61 7.18 -13.78
N ASN A 5 -6.95 6.09 -14.21
CA ASN A 5 -7.60 4.84 -14.58
C ASN A 5 -7.62 3.77 -13.46
N TRP A 6 -7.52 4.18 -12.19
CA TRP A 6 -7.47 3.25 -11.06
C TRP A 6 -8.75 2.42 -10.92
N GLU A 7 -9.92 3.00 -11.23
CA GLU A 7 -11.22 2.32 -11.12
C GLU A 7 -11.29 1.10 -12.03
N ASP A 8 -10.87 1.27 -13.28
CA ASP A 8 -10.86 0.24 -14.31
C ASP A 8 -9.89 -0.89 -13.95
N LYS A 9 -8.70 -0.55 -13.44
CA LYS A 9 -7.70 -1.55 -13.01
C LYS A 9 -8.21 -2.45 -11.89
N VAL A 10 -8.90 -1.86 -10.92
CA VAL A 10 -9.49 -2.65 -9.82
C VAL A 10 -10.67 -3.47 -10.31
N ARG A 11 -11.51 -2.92 -11.20
CA ARG A 11 -12.59 -3.67 -11.85
C ARG A 11 -12.07 -4.89 -12.59
N GLU A 12 -11.05 -4.75 -13.43
CA GLU A 12 -10.40 -5.87 -14.13
C GLU A 12 -9.86 -6.93 -13.16
N THR A 13 -9.30 -6.48 -12.03
CA THR A 13 -8.81 -7.38 -10.98
C THR A 13 -9.96 -8.20 -10.39
N ILE A 14 -11.12 -7.57 -10.13
CA ILE A 14 -12.31 -8.24 -9.60
C ILE A 14 -12.90 -9.20 -10.64
N GLU A 15 -12.92 -8.83 -11.92
CA GLU A 15 -13.41 -9.68 -13.01
C GLU A 15 -12.62 -10.99 -13.14
N GLY A 16 -11.34 -10.99 -12.74
CA GLY A 16 -10.49 -12.17 -12.67
C GLY A 16 -10.75 -13.11 -11.49
N PHE A 17 -11.66 -12.77 -10.56
CA PHE A 17 -12.01 -13.64 -9.43
C PHE A 17 -12.95 -14.78 -9.85
N PRO A 18 -13.03 -15.87 -9.06
CA PRO A 18 -13.98 -16.95 -9.31
C PRO A 18 -15.42 -16.44 -9.37
N SER A 19 -16.21 -17.02 -10.28
CA SER A 19 -17.60 -16.60 -10.54
C SER A 19 -18.50 -16.66 -9.31
N THR A 20 -18.18 -17.51 -8.33
CA THR A 20 -18.90 -17.63 -7.05
C THR A 20 -18.88 -16.36 -6.20
N HIS A 21 -17.87 -15.50 -6.38
CA HIS A 21 -17.69 -14.28 -5.57
C HIS A 21 -17.63 -13.01 -6.42
N ARG A 22 -17.30 -13.13 -7.71
CA ARG A 22 -17.09 -12.01 -8.62
C ARG A 22 -18.27 -11.06 -8.69
N ASP A 23 -19.48 -11.58 -8.93
CA ASP A 23 -20.65 -10.75 -9.22
C ASP A 23 -21.08 -9.95 -7.97
N ASP A 24 -20.98 -10.56 -6.79
CA ASP A 24 -21.23 -9.91 -5.51
C ASP A 24 -20.17 -8.83 -5.20
N LEU A 25 -18.90 -9.10 -5.49
CA LEU A 25 -17.82 -8.12 -5.32
C LEU A 25 -17.94 -6.96 -6.31
N LEU A 26 -18.31 -7.20 -7.57
CA LEU A 26 -18.54 -6.15 -8.55
C LEU A 26 -19.70 -5.25 -8.13
N LYS A 27 -20.77 -5.84 -7.61
CA LYS A 27 -21.90 -5.07 -7.06
C LYS A 27 -21.44 -4.18 -5.91
N LEU A 28 -20.71 -4.75 -4.95
CA LEU A 28 -20.19 -4.03 -3.78
C LEU A 28 -19.20 -2.92 -4.18
N TRP A 29 -18.37 -3.19 -5.19
CA TRP A 29 -17.48 -2.21 -5.82
C TRP A 29 -18.24 -1.03 -6.40
N HIS A 30 -19.28 -1.28 -7.20
CA HIS A 30 -20.09 -0.21 -7.80
C HIS A 30 -20.91 0.56 -6.75
N GLU A 31 -21.38 -0.11 -5.69
CA GLU A 31 -22.03 0.55 -4.56
C GLU A 31 -21.08 1.50 -3.82
N TRP A 32 -19.84 1.08 -3.61
CA TRP A 32 -18.81 1.94 -3.03
C TRP A 32 -18.46 3.14 -3.93
N LEU A 33 -18.31 2.94 -5.24
CA LEU A 33 -18.03 4.05 -6.18
C LEU A 33 -19.13 5.13 -6.17
N LYS A 34 -20.40 4.74 -5.97
CA LYS A 34 -21.51 5.69 -5.82
C LYS A 34 -21.40 6.60 -4.59
N THR A 35 -20.55 6.27 -3.63
CA THR A 35 -20.30 7.10 -2.45
C THR A 35 -19.29 8.22 -2.69
N ASP A 36 -18.78 8.36 -3.93
CA ASP A 36 -17.75 9.32 -4.33
C ASP A 36 -16.51 9.26 -3.40
N PRO A 37 -15.84 8.08 -3.33
CA PRO A 37 -14.79 7.83 -2.37
C PRO A 37 -13.59 8.75 -2.59
N GLN A 38 -13.14 9.37 -1.51
CA GLN A 38 -11.98 10.25 -1.52
C GLN A 38 -10.73 9.49 -1.06
N PRO A 39 -9.53 9.85 -1.57
CA PRO A 39 -8.27 9.32 -1.07
C PRO A 39 -8.09 9.55 0.44
N PRO A 40 -7.52 8.60 1.20
CA PRO A 40 -6.96 7.32 0.74
C PRO A 40 -8.05 6.27 0.47
N LEU A 41 -8.13 5.83 -0.79
CA LEU A 41 -9.10 4.87 -1.31
C LEU A 41 -9.00 3.52 -0.60
N TYR A 42 -7.80 3.08 -0.20
CA TYR A 42 -7.66 1.81 0.53
C TYR A 42 -8.35 1.84 1.90
N GLU A 43 -8.38 2.99 2.58
CA GLU A 43 -9.06 3.14 3.88
C GLU A 43 -10.56 3.21 3.68
N SER A 44 -11.00 4.08 2.76
CA SER A 44 -12.42 4.22 2.40
C SER A 44 -13.05 2.87 1.99
N TRP A 45 -12.36 2.13 1.12
CA TRP A 45 -12.81 0.79 0.71
C TRP A 45 -12.82 -0.19 1.87
N SER A 46 -11.78 -0.20 2.71
CA SER A 46 -11.72 -1.11 3.87
C SER A 46 -12.86 -0.86 4.84
N GLU A 47 -13.17 0.40 5.13
CA GLU A 47 -14.29 0.79 6.00
C GLU A 47 -15.64 0.41 5.41
N PHE A 48 -15.82 0.58 4.10
CA PHE A 48 -17.03 0.20 3.40
C PHE A 48 -17.22 -1.32 3.40
N ALA A 49 -16.19 -2.07 3.00
CA ALA A 49 -16.20 -3.52 2.94
C ALA A 49 -16.43 -4.17 4.30
N LEU A 50 -15.90 -3.60 5.39
CA LEU A 50 -16.11 -4.08 6.75
C LEU A 50 -17.59 -4.05 7.19
N LYS A 51 -18.41 -3.13 6.64
CA LYS A 51 -19.85 -3.09 6.95
C LYS A 51 -20.63 -4.24 6.33
N THR A 52 -20.06 -4.88 5.31
CA THR A 52 -20.67 -5.99 4.57
C THR A 52 -20.00 -7.34 4.85
N ASP A 53 -18.90 -7.33 5.60
CA ASP A 53 -18.19 -8.52 6.06
C ASP A 53 -18.84 -9.06 7.33
N ASP A 54 -19.00 -10.37 7.41
CA ASP A 54 -19.53 -11.03 8.61
C ASP A 54 -18.37 -11.21 9.60
N LEU A 55 -18.33 -10.35 10.62
CA LEU A 55 -17.25 -10.32 11.61
C LEU A 55 -17.13 -11.62 12.42
N GLU A 56 -18.19 -12.45 12.44
CA GLU A 56 -18.19 -13.73 13.17
C GLU A 56 -17.53 -14.87 12.40
N ALA A 57 -17.46 -14.78 11.07
CA ALA A 57 -16.84 -15.80 10.23
C ALA A 57 -15.34 -15.50 10.03
N LEU A 58 -14.50 -16.03 10.92
CA LEU A 58 -13.05 -15.78 10.96
C LEU A 58 -12.31 -16.01 9.62
N TYR A 59 -12.80 -16.87 8.73
CA TYR A 59 -12.18 -17.16 7.42
C TYR A 59 -13.23 -17.48 6.34
N THR A 60 -13.70 -16.45 5.64
CA THR A 60 -14.47 -16.62 4.40
C THR A 60 -13.59 -16.30 3.19
N GLU A 61 -13.75 -17.05 2.10
CA GLU A 61 -13.06 -16.75 0.83
C GLU A 61 -13.33 -15.31 0.36
N ARG A 62 -14.53 -14.80 0.63
CA ARG A 62 -14.93 -13.41 0.39
C ARG A 62 -13.97 -12.41 1.01
N ARG A 63 -13.53 -12.64 2.25
CA ARG A 63 -12.60 -11.77 2.98
C ARG A 63 -11.22 -11.72 2.32
N ILE A 64 -10.79 -12.82 1.71
CA ILE A 64 -9.55 -12.88 0.94
C ILE A 64 -9.64 -11.95 -0.27
N TYR A 65 -10.76 -11.99 -1.00
CA TYR A 65 -10.97 -11.13 -2.17
C TYR A 65 -11.14 -9.66 -1.80
N LEU A 66 -11.88 -9.33 -0.73
CA LEU A 66 -12.00 -7.95 -0.23
C LEU A 66 -10.62 -7.39 0.15
N LYS A 67 -9.80 -8.17 0.87
CA LYS A 67 -8.43 -7.80 1.24
C LYS A 67 -7.53 -7.65 0.02
N ARG A 68 -7.74 -8.46 -1.03
CA ARG A 68 -7.00 -8.33 -2.29
C ARG A 68 -7.30 -7.00 -2.98
N VAL A 69 -8.56 -6.58 -3.03
CA VAL A 69 -8.94 -5.25 -3.54
C VAL A 69 -8.31 -4.13 -2.71
N THR A 70 -8.36 -4.21 -1.37
CA THR A 70 -7.71 -3.24 -0.48
C THR A 70 -6.22 -3.11 -0.75
N ASN A 71 -5.53 -4.23 -0.94
CA ASN A 71 -4.09 -4.22 -1.22
C ASN A 71 -3.77 -3.55 -2.56
N GLU A 72 -4.63 -3.72 -3.56
CA GLU A 72 -4.40 -3.13 -4.88
C GLU A 72 -4.61 -1.62 -4.88
N LEU A 73 -5.64 -1.13 -4.17
CA LEU A 73 -5.80 0.29 -3.87
C LEU A 73 -4.57 0.85 -3.14
N LYS A 74 -4.11 0.14 -2.10
CA LYS A 74 -2.94 0.55 -1.32
C LYS A 74 -1.66 0.59 -2.16
N ALA A 75 -1.46 -0.37 -3.06
CA ALA A 75 -0.29 -0.42 -3.94
C ALA A 75 -0.27 0.74 -4.96
N MET A 76 -1.44 1.17 -5.43
CA MET A 76 -1.57 2.32 -6.32
C MET A 76 -1.36 3.66 -5.58
N GLU A 77 -1.81 3.76 -4.34
CA GLU A 77 -1.69 4.99 -3.54
C GLU A 77 -0.33 5.16 -2.87
N ILE A 78 0.28 4.06 -2.42
CA ILE A 78 1.55 4.08 -1.67
C ILE A 78 2.65 3.52 -2.56
N PRO A 79 3.45 4.37 -3.24
CA PRO A 79 4.59 3.88 -4.02
C PRO A 79 5.66 3.31 -3.09
N LEU A 80 5.80 1.97 -3.10
CA LEU A 80 6.81 1.20 -2.35
C LEU A 80 8.26 1.69 -2.56
N ARG A 81 8.54 2.35 -3.70
CA ARG A 81 9.90 2.81 -4.06
C ARG A 81 10.43 3.96 -3.21
N SER A 82 9.57 4.74 -2.55
CA SER A 82 10.02 5.92 -1.80
C SER A 82 10.82 5.54 -0.55
N TRP A 83 10.36 4.52 0.19
CA TRP A 83 11.04 4.06 1.40
C TRP A 83 12.41 3.42 1.12
N GLN A 84 12.54 2.65 0.04
CA GLN A 84 13.82 2.03 -0.33
C GLN A 84 14.86 3.05 -0.79
N LYS A 85 14.45 4.15 -1.44
CA LYS A 85 15.34 5.24 -1.82
C LYS A 85 15.84 6.01 -0.59
N ILE A 86 14.97 6.28 0.37
CA ILE A 86 15.33 6.94 1.63
C ILE A 86 16.32 6.10 2.43
N ALA A 87 16.08 4.79 2.57
CA ALA A 87 16.97 3.89 3.30
C ALA A 87 18.39 3.82 2.67
N LYS A 88 18.48 3.77 1.34
CA LYS A 88 19.79 3.78 0.64
C LYS A 88 20.52 5.12 0.79
N ALA A 89 19.80 6.24 0.72
CA ALA A 89 20.38 7.56 0.91
C ALA A 89 20.92 7.73 2.34
N LEU A 90 20.19 7.26 3.36
CA LEU A 90 20.60 7.34 4.76
C LEU A 90 21.90 6.56 5.03
N GLY A 91 22.03 5.34 4.47
CA GLY A 91 23.23 4.51 4.63
C GLY A 91 24.49 5.11 4.00
N ALA A 92 24.35 5.76 2.84
CA ALA A 92 25.46 6.46 2.18
C ALA A 92 25.96 7.64 3.02
N VAL A 93 25.05 8.44 3.58
CA VAL A 93 25.40 9.58 4.43
C VAL A 93 26.11 9.12 5.71
N ALA A 94 25.66 8.05 6.35
CA ALA A 94 26.32 7.48 7.53
C ALA A 94 27.76 7.02 7.23
N SER A 95 28.00 6.47 6.04
CA SER A 95 29.33 6.02 5.61
C SER A 95 30.30 7.19 5.43
N VAL A 96 29.82 8.30 4.85
CA VAL A 96 30.60 9.54 4.71
C VAL A 96 30.92 10.15 6.08
N PHE A 97 29.93 10.22 6.97
CA PHE A 97 30.14 10.70 8.34
C PHE A 97 31.18 9.86 9.09
N LEU A 98 31.17 8.54 8.94
CA LEU A 98 32.15 7.65 9.56
C LEU A 98 33.58 7.95 9.06
N ILE A 99 33.76 8.14 7.75
CA ILE A 99 35.07 8.45 7.17
C ILE A 99 35.59 9.79 7.69
N VAL A 100 34.73 10.81 7.71
CA VAL A 100 35.09 12.15 8.24
C VAL A 100 35.43 12.05 9.72
N PHE A 101 34.65 11.33 10.51
CA PHE A 101 34.91 11.13 11.94
C PHE A 101 36.24 10.44 12.17
N LEU A 102 36.53 9.35 11.45
CA LEU A 102 37.81 8.62 11.55
C LEU A 102 39.00 9.49 11.13
N ALA A 103 38.86 10.29 10.07
CA ALA A 103 39.90 11.19 9.61
C ALA A 103 40.21 12.26 10.66
N ILE A 104 39.19 12.86 11.25
CA ILE A 104 39.33 13.83 12.35
C ILE A 104 39.96 13.16 13.57
N SER A 105 39.46 12.00 14.01
CA SER A 105 40.02 11.26 15.15
C SER A 105 41.50 10.92 14.95
N ARG A 106 41.92 10.60 13.72
CA ARG A 106 43.33 10.31 13.41
C ARG A 106 44.22 11.54 13.55
N VAL A 107 43.76 12.71 13.12
CA VAL A 107 44.52 13.97 13.25
C VAL A 107 44.71 14.34 14.71
N PHE A 108 43.67 14.20 15.55
CA PHE A 108 43.78 14.44 16.99
C PHE A 108 44.73 13.47 17.69
N ARG A 109 44.79 12.21 17.26
CA ARG A 109 45.68 11.19 17.85
C ARG A 109 47.15 11.34 17.49
N VAL A 110 47.48 12.08 16.44
CA VAL A 110 48.86 12.34 15.97
C VAL A 110 49.40 13.66 16.51
N ALA A 111 48.52 14.52 17.03
CA ALA A 111 48.86 15.80 17.64
C ALA A 111 49.15 15.71 19.16
N GLU A 112 49.01 14.51 19.75
CA GLU A 112 49.39 14.15 21.12
C GLU A 112 50.75 13.41 21.09
#